data_AF-A0A2E0KX22-F1
#
_entry.id   AF-A0A2E0KX22-F1
#
_cell.length_a   1.000
_cell.length_b   1.000
_cell.length_c   1.000
_cell.angle_alpha   90.00
_cell.angle_beta   90.00
_cell.angle_gamma   90.00
#
_symmetry.space_group_name_H-M   'P 1'
#
loop_
_entity.id
_entity.type
_entity.pdbx_description
1 polymer ?
#
loop_
_entity_poly.entity_id
_entity_poly.type
_entity_poly.pdbx_seq_one_letter_code
_entity_poly.pdbx_strand_id
1 'polypeptide(L)'
;MQSSGVGESQMVGFRIRWLSDDLVAVYGVRRGYRSCDPAQDGLYVGCKREMSPLGSIRVCILIDEGGHRLNISRHWFTENAHHLPATPVIMTLLATDVQLQGAVDSASILEPAGPAAAAVTNLWWWLFGLAALIYLFVMGLLLWSLLRPNRQPNDDDVPPKSYKFVLLSGVAMPAVVLTGVFALDLLTVRVLSPPPGTDAPLSIDVTGHQWWWEVEYPEHGVVTANELHIPSNLSVRLDLTSDDVIHSFWAPELQGKIDLMPGQVNTLWLHADQAGVYQGICAEYCGIQHAKMLFLVVVHSPEDFETWLTQQSQPAPEPVNAVLAEGQSVFMRSGCSNCHRVAGTQARGDLGPDLTHFASRRTIGSGAVPNVRGHLAGWIIDSQSIKPGNLMPPMSLDGTELQPLLAYLESLE
;
A
#
# COMPACT_ATOMS: atom_id res chain seq x y z
N MET A 1 -53.01 28.80 35.72
CA MET A 1 -52.45 28.12 36.91
C MET A 1 -52.36 26.65 36.57
N GLN A 2 -51.20 26.16 36.11
CA GLN A 2 -50.25 25.30 36.87
C GLN A 2 -50.97 24.12 37.56
N SER A 3 -50.64 22.84 37.35
CA SER A 3 -49.37 22.23 36.97
C SER A 3 -49.53 20.78 36.43
N SER A 4 -48.73 20.48 35.40
CA SER A 4 -48.00 19.23 35.07
C SER A 4 -48.71 17.87 35.10
N GLY A 5 -48.86 17.29 33.91
CA GLY A 5 -48.95 15.85 33.71
C GLY A 5 -47.60 15.14 33.86
N VAL A 6 -47.66 13.83 34.15
CA VAL A 6 -46.53 12.91 34.05
C VAL A 6 -46.93 11.83 33.06
N GLY A 7 -46.36 11.91 31.86
CA GLY A 7 -46.39 10.86 30.85
C GLY A 7 -45.38 9.76 31.18
N GLU A 8 -45.67 8.56 30.69
CA GLU A 8 -44.77 7.40 30.63
C GLU A 8 -43.39 7.83 30.13
N SER A 9 -42.34 7.44 30.85
CA SER A 9 -40.95 7.57 30.38
C SER A 9 -40.35 6.20 30.16
N GLN A 10 -40.17 5.86 28.89
CA GLN A 10 -39.47 4.69 28.38
C GLN A 10 -38.05 4.60 28.96
N MET A 11 -37.60 3.39 29.26
CA MET A 11 -36.22 3.10 29.64
C MET A 11 -35.31 3.27 28.41
N VAL A 12 -34.42 4.26 28.46
CA VAL A 12 -33.40 4.48 27.43
C VAL A 12 -32.09 3.82 27.88
N GLY A 13 -31.82 2.63 27.35
CA GLY A 13 -30.50 2.00 27.14
C GLY A 13 -29.47 1.94 28.27
N PHE A 14 -28.98 0.74 28.58
CA PHE A 14 -27.78 0.52 29.40
C PHE A 14 -26.54 0.40 28.50
N ARG A 15 -25.42 1.01 28.91
CA ARG A 15 -24.09 0.67 28.36
C ARG A 15 -23.28 -0.06 29.42
N ILE A 16 -22.83 -1.25 29.08
CA ILE A 16 -21.94 -2.07 29.88
C ILE A 16 -20.52 -1.87 29.34
N ARG A 17 -19.56 -1.58 30.23
CA ARG A 17 -18.14 -1.57 29.87
C ARG A 17 -17.36 -2.44 30.85
N TRP A 18 -16.57 -3.36 30.32
CA TRP A 18 -15.67 -4.22 31.06
C TRP A 18 -14.42 -3.41 31.46
N LEU A 19 -14.08 -3.38 32.75
CA LEU A 19 -12.88 -2.70 33.25
C LEU A 19 -11.75 -3.68 33.64
N SER A 20 -12.06 -4.97 33.74
CA SER A 20 -11.17 -6.15 33.73
C SER A 20 -12.06 -7.40 33.86
N ASP A 21 -11.49 -8.60 33.78
CA ASP A 21 -12.20 -9.89 33.64
C ASP A 21 -13.29 -10.18 34.69
N ASP A 22 -13.33 -9.45 35.82
CA ASP A 22 -14.30 -9.67 36.90
C ASP A 22 -15.14 -8.43 37.29
N LEU A 23 -15.01 -7.28 36.61
CA LEU A 23 -15.74 -6.06 36.99
C LEU A 23 -16.64 -5.52 35.88
N VAL A 24 -17.95 -5.69 36.07
CA VAL A 24 -19.00 -5.12 35.22
C VAL A 24 -19.49 -3.81 35.83
N ALA A 25 -19.22 -2.68 35.16
CA ALA A 25 -19.84 -1.40 35.49
C ALA A 25 -21.05 -1.17 34.57
N VAL A 26 -22.23 -0.99 35.17
CA VAL A 26 -23.46 -0.62 34.46
C VAL A 26 -23.69 0.88 34.64
N TYR A 27 -23.67 1.65 33.56
CA TYR A 27 -24.00 3.07 33.59
C TYR A 27 -25.46 3.27 33.20
N GLY A 28 -26.24 3.91 34.07
CA GLY A 28 -27.55 4.47 33.75
C GLY A 28 -27.49 6.00 33.85
N VAL A 29 -27.70 6.70 32.73
CA VAL A 29 -27.81 8.17 32.75
C VAL A 29 -29.30 8.54 32.76
N ARG A 30 -29.84 8.85 33.93
CA ARG A 30 -31.10 9.61 34.05
C ARG A 30 -30.79 11.03 34.50
N ARG A 31 -31.19 12.03 33.70
CA ARG A 31 -31.21 13.43 34.15
C ARG A 31 -32.29 13.57 35.22
N GLY A 32 -31.92 13.98 36.44
CA GLY A 32 -32.87 14.64 37.35
C GLY A 32 -32.98 14.14 38.80
N TYR A 33 -32.38 13.02 39.21
CA TYR A 33 -32.55 12.53 40.60
C TYR A 33 -31.36 12.92 41.52
N ARG A 34 -31.67 13.51 42.68
CA ARG A 34 -30.72 13.91 43.74
C ARG A 34 -30.96 13.15 45.05
N SER A 35 -31.13 11.83 45.03
CA SER A 35 -30.95 10.95 46.21
C SER A 35 -31.21 9.51 45.80
N CYS A 36 -30.54 8.56 46.44
CA CYS A 36 -30.83 7.14 46.27
C CYS A 36 -32.25 6.86 46.76
N ASP A 37 -33.17 6.58 45.84
CA ASP A 37 -34.49 6.05 46.18
C ASP A 37 -34.44 4.52 46.09
N PRO A 38 -35.17 3.78 46.95
CA PRO A 38 -35.20 2.33 46.95
C PRO A 38 -35.84 1.80 45.67
N ALA A 39 -35.18 0.84 45.01
CA ALA A 39 -35.81 0.04 43.97
C ALA A 39 -36.82 -0.91 44.63
N GLN A 40 -37.99 -1.10 44.02
CA GLN A 40 -39.15 -1.81 44.61
C GLN A 40 -38.95 -3.32 44.89
N ASP A 41 -37.74 -3.87 44.74
CA ASP A 41 -37.47 -5.31 44.84
C ASP A 41 -36.27 -5.64 45.77
N GLY A 42 -36.01 -4.83 46.80
CA GLY A 42 -34.99 -5.15 47.82
C GLY A 42 -33.52 -5.00 47.35
N LEU A 43 -33.28 -4.26 46.26
CA LEU A 43 -31.94 -3.96 45.72
C LEU A 43 -31.56 -2.50 45.97
N TYR A 44 -30.42 -2.28 46.64
CA TYR A 44 -29.90 -0.94 46.92
C TYR A 44 -28.77 -0.59 45.94
N VAL A 45 -28.77 0.66 45.45
CA VAL A 45 -27.69 1.20 44.61
C VAL A 45 -26.81 2.11 45.45
N GLY A 46 -25.62 1.62 45.82
CA GLY A 46 -24.60 2.43 46.51
C GLY A 46 -23.69 3.11 45.48
N CYS A 47 -23.68 4.45 45.42
CA CYS A 47 -22.79 5.20 44.55
C CYS A 47 -21.66 5.89 45.34
N LYS A 48 -20.41 5.59 45.00
CA LYS A 48 -19.22 6.30 45.54
C LYS A 48 -18.68 7.25 44.47
N ARG A 49 -18.34 8.47 44.89
CA ARG A 49 -17.75 9.49 44.01
C ARG A 49 -16.23 9.37 44.07
N GLU A 50 -15.59 9.11 42.94
CA GLU A 50 -14.14 8.99 42.85
C GLU A 50 -13.63 10.04 41.86
N MET A 51 -12.64 10.84 42.29
CA MET A 51 -12.09 11.92 41.49
C MET A 51 -10.95 11.38 40.64
N SER A 52 -11.11 11.47 39.31
CA SER A 52 -10.07 11.15 38.33
C SER A 52 -9.59 12.42 37.62
N PRO A 53 -8.41 12.42 36.97
CA PRO A 53 -7.87 13.59 36.27
C PRO A 53 -8.73 14.08 35.10
N LEU A 54 -9.70 13.27 34.64
CA LEU A 54 -10.60 13.56 33.51
C LEU A 54 -12.02 13.98 33.96
N GLY A 55 -12.23 14.21 35.26
CA GLY A 55 -13.53 14.62 35.83
C GLY A 55 -14.16 13.59 36.78
N SER A 56 -15.23 13.99 37.49
CA SER A 56 -15.85 13.16 38.53
C SER A 56 -16.67 12.01 37.94
N ILE A 57 -16.24 10.77 38.16
CA ILE A 57 -16.99 9.57 37.79
C ILE A 57 -17.80 9.11 39.01
N ARG A 58 -19.08 8.78 38.81
CA ARG A 58 -19.90 8.10 39.81
C ARG A 58 -19.98 6.63 39.46
N VAL A 59 -19.44 5.79 40.33
CA VAL A 59 -19.51 4.33 40.21
C VAL A 59 -20.60 3.86 41.15
N CYS A 60 -21.58 3.13 40.62
CA CYS A 60 -22.70 2.61 41.38
C CYS A 60 -22.64 1.08 41.36
N ILE A 61 -22.74 0.45 42.53
CA ILE A 61 -22.68 -1.01 42.72
C ILE A 61 -24.00 -1.45 43.34
N LEU A 62 -24.54 -2.59 42.86
CA LEU A 62 -25.71 -3.23 43.46
C LEU A 62 -25.31 -4.04 44.69
N ILE A 63 -26.02 -3.80 45.79
CA ILE A 63 -25.76 -4.41 47.10
C ILE A 63 -27.08 -5.01 47.60
N ASP A 64 -27.03 -6.20 48.19
CA ASP A 64 -28.20 -6.80 48.86
C ASP A 64 -28.49 -6.16 50.23
N GLU A 65 -29.60 -6.53 50.86
CA GLU A 65 -30.01 -6.01 52.18
C GLU A 65 -28.99 -6.28 53.31
N GLY A 66 -28.07 -7.23 53.11
CA GLY A 66 -27.00 -7.59 54.07
C GLY A 66 -25.67 -6.86 53.83
N GLY A 67 -25.55 -6.03 52.78
CA GLY A 67 -24.32 -5.30 52.47
C GLY A 67 -23.32 -6.09 51.62
N HIS A 68 -23.70 -7.23 51.05
CA HIS A 68 -22.81 -8.07 50.23
C HIS A 68 -22.83 -7.64 48.76
N ARG A 69 -21.66 -7.62 48.09
CA ARG A 69 -21.56 -7.33 46.65
C ARG A 69 -22.08 -8.52 45.85
N LEU A 70 -23.08 -8.27 44.98
CA LEU A 70 -23.63 -9.31 44.11
C LEU A 70 -22.71 -9.56 42.90
N ASN A 71 -22.28 -10.81 42.72
CA ASN A 71 -21.50 -11.27 41.56
C ASN A 71 -22.46 -11.68 40.44
N ILE A 72 -22.65 -10.83 39.43
CA ILE A 72 -23.70 -10.96 38.39
C ILE A 72 -23.27 -11.91 37.25
N SER A 73 -22.35 -12.84 37.48
CA SER A 73 -21.74 -13.62 36.40
C SER A 73 -22.45 -14.93 36.01
N ARG A 74 -23.50 -15.38 36.72
CA ARG A 74 -24.09 -16.73 36.43
C ARG A 74 -25.60 -16.90 36.42
N HIS A 75 -26.41 -15.94 36.87
CA HIS A 75 -27.85 -16.21 37.07
C HIS A 75 -28.81 -15.63 36.02
N TRP A 76 -28.35 -14.81 35.08
CA TRP A 76 -29.24 -14.15 34.11
C TRP A 76 -29.19 -14.69 32.68
N PHE A 77 -28.23 -15.56 32.35
CA PHE A 77 -28.03 -16.04 30.97
C PHE A 77 -28.71 -17.36 30.63
N THR A 78 -29.39 -18.02 31.58
CA THR A 78 -30.00 -19.34 31.33
C THR A 78 -31.47 -19.30 30.92
N GLU A 79 -32.17 -18.17 30.98
CA GLU A 79 -33.62 -18.13 30.72
C GLU A 79 -34.06 -17.50 29.39
N ASN A 80 -33.16 -16.93 28.56
CA ASN A 80 -33.56 -16.28 27.30
C ASN A 80 -32.73 -16.65 26.05
N ALA A 81 -32.12 -17.84 26.03
CA ALA A 81 -31.31 -18.32 24.89
C ALA A 81 -32.10 -19.08 23.80
N HIS A 82 -33.43 -18.93 23.72
CA HIS A 82 -34.27 -19.71 22.79
C HIS A 82 -34.70 -19.03 21.50
N HIS A 83 -34.25 -17.79 21.21
CA HIS A 83 -34.62 -17.11 19.96
C HIS A 83 -33.45 -16.35 19.32
N LEU A 84 -32.52 -17.08 18.70
CA LEU A 84 -31.64 -16.52 17.66
C LEU A 84 -31.63 -17.49 16.47
N PRO A 85 -32.18 -17.13 15.30
CA PRO A 85 -32.08 -17.98 14.13
C PRO A 85 -30.63 -18.03 13.64
N ALA A 86 -30.07 -19.23 13.56
CA ALA A 86 -28.82 -19.51 12.88
C ALA A 86 -29.03 -19.35 11.37
N THR A 87 -28.91 -18.14 10.84
CA THR A 87 -28.73 -17.92 9.39
C THR A 87 -27.26 -18.07 9.04
N PRO A 88 -26.88 -19.03 8.17
CA PRO A 88 -25.53 -19.08 7.63
C PRO A 88 -25.37 -17.91 6.66
N VAL A 89 -24.49 -16.97 6.99
CA VAL A 89 -24.05 -15.94 6.04
C VAL A 89 -23.15 -16.64 5.03
N ILE A 90 -23.77 -17.14 3.96
CA ILE A 90 -23.04 -17.54 2.76
C ILE A 90 -22.55 -16.25 2.10
N MET A 91 -21.27 -15.97 2.28
CA MET A 91 -20.59 -14.86 1.63
C MET A 91 -20.33 -15.25 0.18
N THR A 92 -21.33 -15.01 -0.68
CA THR A 92 -21.20 -15.18 -2.13
C THR A 92 -20.37 -14.01 -2.67
N LEU A 93 -19.08 -14.23 -2.88
CA LEU A 93 -18.22 -13.33 -3.66
C LEU A 93 -18.61 -13.48 -5.14
N LEU A 94 -19.56 -12.69 -5.60
CA LEU A 94 -19.73 -12.42 -7.02
C LEU A 94 -18.80 -11.25 -7.36
N ALA A 95 -17.61 -11.59 -7.88
CA ALA A 95 -16.75 -10.63 -8.57
C ALA A 95 -17.46 -10.23 -9.87
N THR A 96 -18.15 -9.09 -9.86
CA THR A 96 -18.52 -8.40 -11.10
C THR A 96 -17.36 -7.51 -11.49
N ASP A 97 -16.59 -7.94 -12.48
CA ASP A 97 -15.62 -7.11 -13.19
C ASP A 97 -16.34 -5.97 -13.88
N VAL A 98 -16.32 -4.79 -13.26
CA VAL A 98 -16.59 -3.53 -13.93
C VAL A 98 -15.24 -3.02 -14.42
N GLN A 99 -14.90 -3.31 -15.68
CA GLN A 99 -13.72 -2.72 -16.33
C GLN A 99 -13.94 -1.22 -16.51
N LEU A 100 -13.38 -0.43 -15.60
CA LEU A 100 -13.16 1.00 -15.77
C LEU A 100 -11.91 1.18 -16.66
N GLN A 101 -12.13 1.29 -17.96
CA GLN A 101 -11.07 1.70 -18.90
C GLN A 101 -10.56 3.09 -18.50
N GLY A 102 -9.32 3.16 -18.02
CA GLY A 102 -8.62 4.42 -17.74
C GLY A 102 -7.79 4.45 -16.45
N ALA A 103 -7.93 3.46 -15.56
CA ALA A 103 -6.96 3.24 -14.49
C ALA A 103 -5.87 2.29 -15.01
N VAL A 104 -4.60 2.63 -14.77
CA VAL A 104 -3.55 1.61 -14.81
C VAL A 104 -3.93 0.62 -13.72
N ASP A 105 -4.18 -0.63 -14.09
CA ASP A 105 -4.53 -1.67 -13.12
C ASP A 105 -3.42 -1.73 -12.06
N SER A 106 -3.82 -1.84 -10.79
CA SER A 106 -2.85 -1.88 -9.70
C SER A 106 -1.98 -3.12 -9.84
N ALA A 107 -0.66 -2.93 -9.94
CA ALA A 107 0.30 -4.02 -10.07
C ALA A 107 0.06 -5.12 -9.02
N SER A 108 -0.07 -6.36 -9.48
CA SER A 108 -0.35 -7.52 -8.64
C SER A 108 0.89 -8.40 -8.49
N ILE A 109 1.28 -8.70 -7.26
CA ILE A 109 2.39 -9.63 -6.96
C ILE A 109 1.99 -11.09 -7.26
N LEU A 110 0.68 -11.35 -7.39
CA LEU A 110 0.13 -12.69 -7.62
C LEU A 110 -0.14 -12.99 -9.10
N GLU A 111 0.05 -12.00 -9.99
CA GLU A 111 -0.11 -12.13 -11.44
C GLU A 111 1.21 -11.78 -12.14
N PRO A 112 2.22 -12.67 -12.07
CA PRO A 112 3.55 -12.38 -12.59
C PRO A 112 3.57 -12.39 -14.12
N ALA A 113 4.32 -11.47 -14.70
CA ALA A 113 4.58 -11.33 -16.14
C ALA A 113 6.08 -11.41 -16.51
N GLY A 114 6.97 -11.56 -15.51
CA GLY A 114 8.38 -11.87 -15.69
C GLY A 114 8.78 -13.20 -15.02
N PRO A 115 9.85 -13.85 -15.49
CA PRO A 115 10.29 -15.16 -14.98
C PRO A 115 10.73 -15.09 -13.51
N ALA A 116 11.32 -13.96 -13.09
CA ALA A 116 11.75 -13.74 -11.72
C ALA A 116 10.55 -13.58 -10.77
N ALA A 117 9.59 -12.72 -11.12
CA ALA A 117 8.33 -12.63 -10.38
C ALA A 117 7.59 -13.98 -10.34
N ALA A 118 7.53 -14.73 -11.45
CA ALA A 118 6.89 -16.03 -11.49
C ALA A 118 7.52 -17.04 -10.52
N ALA A 119 8.86 -17.05 -10.40
CA ALA A 119 9.56 -17.88 -9.43
C ALA A 119 9.19 -17.50 -7.98
N VAL A 120 9.09 -16.20 -7.68
CA VAL A 120 8.69 -15.70 -6.35
C VAL A 120 7.22 -16.01 -6.06
N THR A 121 6.30 -15.80 -7.00
CA THR A 121 4.87 -16.10 -6.83
C THR A 121 4.64 -17.60 -6.63
N ASN A 122 5.35 -18.46 -7.35
CA ASN A 122 5.28 -19.91 -7.15
C ASN A 122 5.76 -20.31 -5.75
N LEU A 123 6.88 -19.76 -5.30
CA LEU A 123 7.36 -19.97 -3.93
C LEU A 123 6.32 -19.51 -2.90
N TRP A 124 5.71 -18.35 -3.13
CA TRP A 124 4.68 -17.80 -2.25
C TRP A 124 3.49 -18.75 -2.08
N TRP A 125 2.96 -19.33 -3.16
CA TRP A 125 1.84 -20.28 -3.09
C TRP A 125 2.19 -21.55 -2.30
N TRP A 126 3.42 -22.07 -2.47
CA TRP A 126 3.90 -23.21 -1.68
C TRP A 126 4.01 -22.87 -0.19
N LEU A 127 4.59 -21.72 0.14
CA LEU A 127 4.73 -21.27 1.52
C LEU A 127 3.36 -20.98 2.17
N PHE A 128 2.45 -20.36 1.42
CA PHE A 128 1.09 -20.11 1.87
C PHE A 128 0.35 -21.41 2.19
N GLY A 129 0.41 -22.41 1.30
CA GLY A 129 -0.20 -23.72 1.52
C GLY A 129 0.37 -24.44 2.75
N LEU A 130 1.69 -24.42 2.92
CA LEU A 130 2.37 -25.00 4.08
C LEU A 130 2.00 -24.27 5.38
N ALA A 131 2.00 -22.95 5.38
CA ALA A 131 1.62 -22.12 6.53
C ALA A 131 0.15 -22.37 6.91
N ALA A 132 -0.76 -22.44 5.94
CA ALA A 132 -2.16 -22.75 6.17
C ALA A 132 -2.34 -24.14 6.79
N LEU A 133 -1.61 -25.16 6.29
CA LEU A 133 -1.64 -26.52 6.85
C LEU A 133 -1.20 -26.54 8.33
N ILE A 134 -0.07 -25.91 8.65
CA ILE A 134 0.46 -25.83 10.02
C ILE A 134 -0.50 -25.04 10.92
N TYR A 135 -1.02 -23.92 10.43
CA TYR A 135 -2.00 -23.11 11.15
C TYR A 135 -3.25 -23.91 11.50
N LEU A 136 -3.86 -24.60 10.52
CA LEU A 136 -5.04 -25.44 10.73
C LEU A 136 -4.76 -26.59 11.71
N PHE A 137 -3.56 -27.19 11.65
CA PHE A 137 -3.14 -28.21 12.60
C PHE A 137 -3.09 -27.65 14.04
N VAL A 138 -2.44 -26.51 14.25
CA VAL A 138 -2.32 -25.88 15.58
C VAL A 138 -3.68 -25.42 16.09
N MET A 139 -4.50 -24.78 15.24
CA MET A 139 -5.86 -24.38 15.59
C MET A 139 -6.73 -25.59 15.91
N GLY A 140 -6.57 -26.70 15.19
CA GLY A 140 -7.26 -27.96 15.47
C GLY A 140 -6.89 -28.54 16.83
N LEU A 141 -5.61 -28.53 17.21
CA LEU A 141 -5.16 -28.96 18.54
C LEU A 141 -5.70 -28.05 19.64
N LEU A 142 -5.69 -26.73 19.42
CA LEU A 142 -6.24 -25.76 20.36
C LEU A 142 -7.74 -25.96 20.55
N LEU A 143 -8.49 -26.06 19.44
CA LEU A 143 -9.93 -26.31 19.48
C LEU A 143 -10.24 -27.64 20.18
N TRP A 144 -9.50 -28.69 19.88
CA TRP A 144 -9.64 -29.97 20.57
C TRP A 144 -9.37 -29.85 22.08
N SER A 145 -8.36 -29.08 22.48
CA SER A 145 -8.06 -28.81 23.89
C SER A 145 -9.20 -28.07 24.59
N LEU A 146 -9.75 -27.03 23.94
CA LEU A 146 -10.85 -26.21 24.48
C LEU A 146 -12.18 -26.99 24.57
N LEU A 147 -12.45 -27.87 23.61
CA LEU A 147 -13.68 -28.67 23.59
C LEU A 147 -13.60 -29.88 24.52
N ARG A 148 -12.39 -30.27 24.96
CA ARG A 148 -12.23 -31.41 25.85
C ARG A 148 -12.66 -31.03 27.28
N PRO A 149 -13.48 -31.86 27.96
CA PRO A 149 -13.89 -31.58 29.33
C PRO A 149 -12.69 -31.37 30.25
N ASN A 150 -12.74 -30.31 31.06
CA ASN A 150 -11.66 -29.95 31.97
C ASN A 150 -11.47 -31.08 32.99
N ARG A 151 -10.34 -31.78 32.91
CA ARG A 151 -9.96 -32.78 33.91
C ARG A 151 -9.26 -32.05 35.06
N GLN A 152 -9.70 -32.29 36.28
CA GLN A 152 -8.96 -31.81 37.45
C GLN A 152 -7.52 -32.35 37.39
N PRO A 153 -6.50 -31.47 37.51
CA PRO A 153 -5.12 -31.92 37.46
C PRO A 153 -4.83 -32.75 38.71
N ASN A 154 -4.47 -34.01 38.53
CA ASN A 154 -3.63 -34.70 39.51
C ASN A 154 -2.19 -34.33 39.13
N ASP A 155 -1.52 -33.56 39.99
CA ASP A 155 -0.22 -32.91 39.70
C ASP A 155 0.95 -33.90 39.46
N ASP A 156 0.77 -35.20 39.71
CA ASP A 156 1.86 -36.19 39.68
C ASP A 156 2.01 -36.99 38.37
N ASP A 157 1.13 -36.81 37.38
CA ASP A 157 1.06 -37.69 36.19
C ASP A 157 1.17 -36.91 34.86
N VAL A 158 2.27 -36.16 34.63
CA VAL A 158 2.62 -35.76 33.25
C VAL A 158 3.27 -36.97 32.57
N PRO A 159 2.59 -37.65 31.63
CA PRO A 159 3.15 -38.86 31.04
C PRO A 159 4.43 -38.50 30.28
N PRO A 160 5.49 -39.36 30.31
CA PRO A 160 6.71 -39.15 29.54
C PRO A 160 6.46 -38.93 28.02
N LYS A 161 5.30 -39.41 27.53
CA LYS A 161 4.83 -39.21 26.15
C LYS A 161 4.52 -37.75 25.83
N SER A 162 4.08 -36.94 26.80
CA SER A 162 3.80 -35.51 26.62
C SER A 162 5.08 -34.72 26.35
N TYR A 163 6.15 -35.00 27.10
CA TYR A 163 7.46 -34.38 26.85
C TYR A 163 7.99 -34.72 25.45
N LYS A 164 7.91 -36.00 25.04
CA LYS A 164 8.32 -36.42 23.68
C LYS A 164 7.48 -35.75 22.59
N PHE A 165 6.17 -35.61 22.80
CA PHE A 165 5.29 -34.90 21.87
C PHE A 165 5.74 -33.45 21.71
N VAL A 166 5.89 -32.71 22.81
CA VAL A 166 6.33 -31.30 22.79
C VAL A 166 7.70 -31.15 22.12
N LEU A 167 8.66 -32.03 22.42
CA LEU A 167 9.98 -31.96 21.80
C LEU A 167 9.92 -32.22 20.27
N LEU A 168 9.16 -33.23 19.84
CA LEU A 168 9.05 -33.58 18.42
C LEU A 168 8.23 -32.55 17.63
N SER A 169 7.06 -32.16 18.12
CA SER A 169 6.16 -31.26 17.41
C SER A 169 6.52 -29.78 17.59
N GLY A 170 7.10 -29.41 18.73
CA GLY A 170 7.42 -28.01 19.07
C GLY A 170 8.84 -27.59 18.73
N VAL A 171 9.79 -28.53 18.61
CA VAL A 171 11.19 -28.22 18.31
C VAL A 171 11.66 -28.89 17.02
N ALA A 172 11.57 -30.21 16.94
CA ALA A 172 12.12 -30.95 15.81
C ALA A 172 11.38 -30.65 14.49
N MET A 173 10.04 -30.65 14.50
CA MET A 173 9.24 -30.34 13.30
C MET A 173 9.48 -28.91 12.80
N PRO A 174 9.38 -27.84 13.61
CA PRO A 174 9.70 -26.49 13.16
C PRO A 174 11.13 -26.36 12.64
N ALA A 175 12.11 -26.98 13.29
CA ALA A 175 13.50 -26.93 12.83
C ALA A 175 13.67 -27.54 11.43
N VAL A 176 13.06 -28.70 11.18
CA VAL A 176 13.09 -29.37 9.86
C VAL A 176 12.35 -28.53 8.82
N VAL A 177 11.15 -28.03 9.14
CA VAL A 177 10.34 -27.21 8.23
C VAL A 177 11.07 -25.93 7.85
N LEU A 178 11.60 -25.18 8.83
CA LEU A 178 12.32 -23.93 8.59
C LEU A 178 13.59 -24.17 7.79
N THR A 179 14.33 -25.25 8.06
CA THR A 179 15.53 -25.60 7.29
C THR A 179 15.18 -25.94 5.84
N GLY A 180 14.10 -26.69 5.62
CA GLY A 180 13.61 -27.02 4.27
C GLY A 180 13.17 -25.78 3.50
N VAL A 181 12.39 -24.90 4.12
CA VAL A 181 11.94 -23.64 3.53
C VAL A 181 13.11 -22.72 3.22
N PHE A 182 14.07 -22.58 4.14
CA PHE A 182 15.27 -21.78 3.91
C PHE A 182 16.11 -22.32 2.74
N ALA A 183 16.27 -23.63 2.63
CA ALA A 183 16.97 -24.23 1.49
C ALA A 183 16.25 -23.94 0.16
N LEU A 184 14.91 -24.00 0.14
CA LEU A 184 14.12 -23.66 -1.04
C LEU A 184 14.25 -22.19 -1.41
N ASP A 185 14.20 -21.28 -0.43
CA ASP A 185 14.37 -19.84 -0.62
C ASP A 185 15.72 -19.51 -1.27
N LEU A 186 16.82 -20.08 -0.75
CA LEU A 186 18.16 -19.91 -1.34
C LEU A 186 18.27 -20.41 -2.79
N LEU A 187 17.49 -21.42 -3.18
CA LEU A 187 17.45 -21.89 -4.56
C LEU A 187 16.68 -20.92 -5.46
N THR A 188 15.57 -20.35 -4.98
CA THR A 188 14.77 -19.35 -5.71
C THR A 188 15.54 -18.05 -5.91
N VAL A 189 16.26 -17.55 -4.90
CA VAL A 189 17.05 -16.31 -5.01
C VAL A 189 18.06 -16.35 -6.15
N ARG A 190 18.62 -17.54 -6.47
CA ARG A 190 19.56 -17.69 -7.59
C ARG A 190 18.94 -17.40 -8.96
N VAL A 191 17.62 -17.54 -9.09
CA VAL A 191 16.88 -17.28 -10.34
C VAL A 191 16.64 -15.78 -10.54
N LEU A 192 16.73 -14.98 -9.48
CA LEU A 192 16.57 -13.52 -9.55
C LEU A 192 17.80 -12.84 -10.15
N SER A 193 18.96 -13.50 -10.08
CA SER A 193 20.20 -13.10 -10.73
C SER A 193 20.23 -13.60 -12.18
N PRO A 194 20.92 -12.89 -13.09
CA PRO A 194 21.03 -13.32 -14.48
C PRO A 194 21.79 -14.65 -14.57
N PRO A 195 21.49 -15.49 -15.57
CA PRO A 195 22.27 -16.68 -15.86
C PRO A 195 23.73 -16.32 -16.21
N PRO A 196 24.74 -17.03 -15.69
CA PRO A 196 26.13 -16.81 -16.08
C PRO A 196 26.32 -16.91 -17.60
N GLY A 197 26.98 -15.91 -18.22
CA GLY A 197 27.25 -15.88 -19.66
C GLY A 197 26.24 -15.14 -20.52
N THR A 198 25.27 -14.44 -19.90
CA THR A 198 24.51 -13.39 -20.60
C THR A 198 25.28 -12.08 -20.50
N ASP A 199 25.97 -11.71 -21.57
CA ASP A 199 26.34 -10.31 -21.77
C ASP A 199 25.01 -9.53 -21.83
N ALA A 200 24.77 -8.60 -20.90
CA ALA A 200 23.58 -7.75 -20.99
C ALA A 200 23.73 -6.92 -22.28
N PRO A 201 22.89 -7.09 -23.29
CA PRO A 201 23.01 -6.31 -24.52
C PRO A 201 22.55 -4.86 -24.32
N LEU A 202 21.89 -4.57 -23.19
CA LEU A 202 21.37 -3.24 -22.87
C LEU A 202 21.57 -2.95 -21.38
N SER A 203 22.38 -1.93 -21.09
CA SER A 203 22.50 -1.31 -19.76
C SER A 203 21.69 -0.04 -19.72
N ILE A 204 20.91 0.14 -18.66
CA ILE A 204 20.04 1.29 -18.44
C ILE A 204 20.33 1.84 -17.05
N ASP A 205 20.62 3.12 -16.95
CA ASP A 205 20.88 3.78 -15.69
C ASP A 205 19.57 4.39 -15.19
N VAL A 206 19.21 4.14 -13.93
CA VAL A 206 18.00 4.70 -13.32
C VAL A 206 18.39 5.46 -12.06
N THR A 207 18.09 6.75 -12.05
CA THR A 207 18.35 7.64 -10.92
C THR A 207 17.03 8.03 -10.24
N GLY A 208 16.96 7.81 -8.93
CA GLY A 208 15.86 8.27 -8.10
C GLY A 208 16.04 9.72 -7.67
N HIS A 209 14.99 10.53 -7.86
CA HIS A 209 14.88 11.90 -7.36
C HIS A 209 13.58 12.07 -6.57
N GLN A 210 13.48 13.01 -5.65
CA GLN A 210 12.26 13.40 -4.97
C GLN A 210 11.37 14.23 -5.93
N TRP A 211 10.28 13.71 -6.49
CA TRP A 211 9.75 12.34 -6.46
C TRP A 211 9.46 11.90 -7.90
N TRP A 212 10.51 11.59 -8.65
CA TRP A 212 10.44 11.18 -10.05
C TRP A 212 11.67 10.31 -10.38
N TRP A 213 11.61 9.63 -11.51
CA TRP A 213 12.64 8.69 -11.94
C TRP A 213 13.30 9.20 -13.22
N GLU A 214 14.61 9.38 -13.21
CA GLU A 214 15.41 9.59 -14.42
C GLU A 214 15.81 8.23 -14.98
N VAL A 215 15.70 8.06 -16.29
CA VAL A 215 16.06 6.82 -16.99
C VAL A 215 16.96 7.19 -18.15
N GLU A 216 18.20 6.73 -18.11
CA GLU A 216 19.22 6.99 -19.13
C GLU A 216 19.60 5.69 -19.84
N TYR A 217 19.77 5.77 -21.16
CA TYR A 217 20.31 4.73 -22.02
C TYR A 217 21.68 5.23 -22.52
N PRO A 218 22.77 5.01 -21.76
CA PRO A 218 24.03 5.73 -21.97
C PRO A 218 24.64 5.48 -23.35
N GLU A 219 24.55 4.23 -23.83
CA GLU A 219 25.09 3.83 -25.13
C GLU A 219 24.37 4.50 -26.32
N HIS A 220 23.15 5.01 -26.09
CA HIS A 220 22.30 5.62 -27.11
C HIS A 220 22.15 7.14 -26.91
N GLY A 221 22.65 7.68 -25.80
CA GLY A 221 22.49 9.10 -25.45
C GLY A 221 21.05 9.54 -25.23
N VAL A 222 20.15 8.59 -24.90
CA VAL A 222 18.73 8.85 -24.66
C VAL A 222 18.50 9.00 -23.16
N VAL A 223 17.80 10.06 -22.76
CA VAL A 223 17.33 10.25 -21.38
C VAL A 223 15.85 10.52 -21.40
N THR A 224 15.11 9.77 -20.59
CA THR A 224 13.69 9.94 -20.38
C THR A 224 13.38 9.99 -18.88
N ALA A 225 12.11 10.10 -18.53
CA ALA A 225 11.68 10.19 -17.15
C ALA A 225 10.39 9.41 -16.90
N ASN A 226 10.35 8.72 -15.77
CA ASN A 226 9.21 7.96 -15.23
C ASN A 226 8.68 6.81 -16.10
N GLU A 227 9.23 6.59 -17.28
CA GLU A 227 8.89 5.48 -18.16
C GLU A 227 10.18 4.77 -18.58
N LEU A 228 10.31 3.52 -18.16
CA LEU A 228 11.40 2.63 -18.52
C LEU A 228 10.94 1.77 -19.70
N HIS A 229 11.57 1.90 -20.85
CA HIS A 229 11.27 1.10 -22.03
C HIS A 229 12.29 -0.03 -22.20
N ILE A 230 11.81 -1.25 -22.43
CA ILE A 230 12.67 -2.43 -22.62
C ILE A 230 12.10 -3.34 -23.72
N PRO A 231 12.92 -4.14 -24.41
CA PRO A 231 12.45 -5.18 -25.31
C PRO A 231 11.96 -6.42 -24.54
N SER A 232 10.88 -7.04 -25.01
CA SER A 232 10.41 -8.34 -24.53
C SER A 232 11.39 -9.47 -24.86
N ASN A 233 11.38 -10.53 -24.06
CA ASN A 233 12.21 -11.73 -24.23
C ASN A 233 13.72 -11.46 -24.21
N LEU A 234 14.14 -10.34 -23.62
CA LEU A 234 15.53 -9.97 -23.43
C LEU A 234 15.75 -9.52 -21.99
N SER A 235 16.82 -10.01 -21.37
CA SER A 235 17.22 -9.54 -20.04
C SER A 235 18.01 -8.25 -20.19
N VAL A 236 17.57 -7.20 -19.50
CA VAL A 236 18.27 -5.92 -19.43
C VAL A 236 18.90 -5.74 -18.06
N ARG A 237 20.02 -5.02 -18.01
CA ARG A 237 20.67 -4.65 -16.76
C ARG A 237 20.25 -3.23 -16.41
N LEU A 238 19.75 -3.05 -15.20
CA LEU A 238 19.48 -1.75 -14.61
C LEU A 238 20.55 -1.44 -13.57
N ASP A 239 21.26 -0.34 -13.77
CA ASP A 239 22.17 0.22 -12.77
C ASP A 239 21.43 1.36 -12.04
N LEU A 240 21.25 1.17 -10.74
CA LEU A 240 20.28 1.89 -9.92
C LEU A 240 21.01 2.75 -8.88
N THR A 241 20.76 4.06 -8.88
CA THR A 241 21.35 5.01 -7.93
C THR A 241 20.34 6.09 -7.51
N SER A 242 20.68 6.88 -6.49
CA SER A 242 19.85 8.01 -6.06
C SER A 242 20.67 9.29 -5.96
N ASP A 243 20.05 10.42 -6.29
CA ASP A 243 20.66 11.75 -6.18
C ASP A 243 20.32 12.45 -4.85
N ASP A 244 19.38 11.90 -4.06
CA ASP A 244 18.93 12.53 -2.80
C ASP A 244 18.80 11.59 -1.60
N VAL A 245 17.68 10.87 -1.46
CA VAL A 245 17.35 9.96 -0.37
C VAL A 245 17.26 8.52 -0.89
N ILE A 246 17.11 7.56 0.01
CA ILE A 246 16.92 6.17 -0.43
C ILE A 246 15.54 6.04 -1.10
N HIS A 247 15.53 5.42 -2.28
CA HIS A 247 14.32 4.98 -2.99
C HIS A 247 14.38 3.46 -3.19
N SER A 248 13.33 2.86 -3.76
CA SER A 248 13.38 1.45 -4.14
C SER A 248 12.61 1.21 -5.42
N PHE A 249 13.30 0.74 -6.45
CA PHE A 249 12.72 0.43 -7.75
C PHE A 249 12.00 -0.90 -7.64
N TRP A 250 10.69 -0.89 -7.86
CA TRP A 250 9.90 -2.12 -7.84
C TRP A 250 8.85 -2.14 -8.94
N ALA A 251 8.98 -3.11 -9.85
CA ALA A 251 7.97 -3.50 -10.82
C ALA A 251 7.42 -4.88 -10.42
N PRO A 252 6.36 -4.96 -9.60
CA PRO A 252 5.96 -6.19 -8.89
C PRO A 252 5.67 -7.40 -9.78
N GLU A 253 5.10 -7.15 -10.95
CA GLU A 253 4.75 -8.19 -11.92
C GLU A 253 5.98 -8.76 -12.63
N LEU A 254 7.12 -8.05 -12.62
CA LEU A 254 8.31 -8.42 -13.39
C LEU A 254 9.44 -8.96 -12.50
N GLN A 255 9.72 -8.29 -11.38
CA GLN A 255 10.91 -8.56 -10.57
C GLN A 255 10.77 -8.06 -9.13
N GLY A 256 11.58 -8.62 -8.22
CA GLY A 256 11.75 -8.12 -6.86
C GLY A 256 12.31 -6.69 -6.83
N LYS A 257 12.12 -6.01 -5.70
CA LYS A 257 12.60 -4.63 -5.51
C LYS A 257 14.11 -4.59 -5.26
N ILE A 258 14.77 -3.52 -5.72
CA ILE A 258 16.13 -3.17 -5.32
C ILE A 258 16.17 -1.70 -4.94
N ASP A 259 16.86 -1.41 -3.83
CA ASP A 259 16.94 -0.06 -3.28
C ASP A 259 17.95 0.78 -4.06
N LEU A 260 17.67 2.07 -4.22
CA LEU A 260 18.55 3.06 -4.83
C LEU A 260 19.13 3.89 -3.70
N MET A 261 20.45 3.93 -3.59
CA MET A 261 21.14 4.54 -2.46
C MET A 261 22.08 5.65 -2.93
N PRO A 262 22.04 6.83 -2.31
CA PRO A 262 23.00 7.89 -2.63
C PRO A 262 24.44 7.42 -2.46
N GLY A 263 25.27 7.62 -3.50
CA GLY A 263 26.68 7.24 -3.51
C GLY A 263 26.97 5.75 -3.71
N GLN A 264 25.98 4.93 -4.04
CA GLN A 264 26.15 3.51 -4.35
C GLN A 264 25.29 3.10 -5.54
N VAL A 265 25.89 2.39 -6.49
CA VAL A 265 25.16 1.80 -7.62
C VAL A 265 24.83 0.36 -7.28
N ASN A 266 23.54 0.05 -7.22
CA ASN A 266 23.04 -1.33 -7.15
C ASN A 266 22.64 -1.80 -8.55
N THR A 267 22.68 -3.10 -8.77
CA THR A 267 22.29 -3.68 -10.07
C THR A 267 21.05 -4.55 -9.92
N LEU A 268 20.10 -4.38 -10.82
CA LEU A 268 18.92 -5.23 -10.97
C LEU A 268 18.86 -5.77 -12.40
N TRP A 269 18.47 -7.03 -12.55
CA TRP A 269 18.23 -7.62 -13.86
C TRP A 269 16.73 -7.74 -14.08
N LEU A 270 16.25 -7.17 -15.17
CA LEU A 270 14.84 -7.12 -15.50
C LEU A 270 14.58 -7.90 -16.78
N HIS A 271 13.52 -8.71 -16.78
CA HIS A 271 13.09 -9.50 -17.92
C HIS A 271 11.56 -9.53 -17.94
N ALA A 272 10.99 -9.42 -19.13
CA ALA A 272 9.55 -9.53 -19.36
C ALA A 272 9.30 -10.44 -20.57
N ASP A 273 8.47 -11.45 -20.40
CA ASP A 273 8.19 -12.44 -21.45
C ASP A 273 7.27 -11.86 -22.55
N GLN A 274 6.38 -10.93 -22.15
CA GLN A 274 5.34 -10.38 -23.00
C GLN A 274 5.40 -8.86 -23.08
N ALA A 275 5.20 -8.33 -24.28
CA ALA A 275 4.98 -6.90 -24.50
C ALA A 275 3.74 -6.42 -23.73
N GLY A 276 3.82 -5.21 -23.19
CA GLY A 276 2.81 -4.70 -22.26
C GLY A 276 3.28 -3.47 -21.52
N VAL A 277 2.41 -2.93 -20.67
CA VAL A 277 2.74 -1.81 -19.79
C VAL A 277 2.51 -2.27 -18.37
N TYR A 278 3.57 -2.25 -17.57
CA TYR A 278 3.56 -2.72 -16.18
C TYR A 278 3.80 -1.54 -15.25
N GLN A 279 3.02 -1.46 -14.17
CA GLN A 279 3.18 -0.36 -13.21
C GLN A 279 4.32 -0.64 -12.24
N GLY A 280 5.20 0.36 -12.09
CA GLY A 280 6.23 0.40 -11.08
C GLY A 280 5.95 1.40 -9.97
N ILE A 281 6.48 1.13 -8.79
CA ILE A 281 6.31 1.98 -7.60
C ILE A 281 7.65 2.19 -6.88
N CYS A 282 7.77 3.33 -6.19
CA CYS A 282 8.79 3.49 -5.16
C CYS A 282 8.39 2.65 -3.92
N ALA A 283 9.25 1.71 -3.52
CA ALA A 283 8.99 0.79 -2.41
C ALA A 283 9.78 1.11 -1.13
N GLU A 284 10.40 2.29 -1.05
CA GLU A 284 11.08 2.81 0.14
C GLU A 284 10.58 4.21 0.47
N TYR A 285 10.30 4.51 1.73
CA TYR A 285 9.68 5.79 2.10
C TYR A 285 10.65 6.94 1.87
N CYS A 286 10.42 7.70 0.79
CA CYS A 286 11.30 8.78 0.33
C CYS A 286 10.71 10.19 0.57
N GLY A 287 9.68 10.32 1.41
CA GLY A 287 9.11 11.61 1.82
C GLY A 287 7.64 11.79 1.44
N ILE A 288 7.18 13.06 1.50
CA ILE A 288 5.75 13.42 1.47
C ILE A 288 4.99 12.95 0.23
N GLN A 289 5.67 12.78 -0.92
CA GLN A 289 5.06 12.30 -2.16
C GLN A 289 5.55 10.91 -2.58
N HIS A 290 6.06 10.13 -1.63
CA HIS A 290 6.44 8.73 -1.81
C HIS A 290 5.33 7.91 -2.50
N ALA A 291 4.07 8.03 -2.03
CA ALA A 291 2.93 7.31 -2.59
C ALA A 291 2.57 7.70 -4.03
N LYS A 292 3.11 8.81 -4.54
CA LYS A 292 2.92 9.28 -5.92
C LYS A 292 4.22 9.20 -6.73
N MET A 293 5.21 8.43 -6.28
CA MET A 293 6.46 8.20 -7.00
C MET A 293 6.34 6.90 -7.81
N LEU A 294 5.53 6.94 -8.86
CA LEU A 294 5.23 5.80 -9.72
C LEU A 294 6.02 5.90 -11.03
N PHE A 295 6.21 4.77 -11.70
CA PHE A 295 6.78 4.73 -13.05
C PHE A 295 6.08 3.64 -13.86
N LEU A 296 6.31 3.62 -15.16
CA LEU A 296 5.86 2.53 -16.03
C LEU A 296 7.06 1.78 -16.58
N VAL A 297 6.96 0.45 -16.65
CA VAL A 297 7.83 -0.36 -17.50
C VAL A 297 7.06 -0.66 -18.77
N VAL A 298 7.46 -0.06 -19.88
CA VAL A 298 6.86 -0.24 -21.20
C VAL A 298 7.68 -1.27 -21.96
N VAL A 299 7.12 -2.47 -22.07
CA VAL A 299 7.76 -3.60 -22.74
C VAL A 299 7.30 -3.65 -24.18
N HIS A 300 8.24 -3.53 -25.10
CA HIS A 300 8.00 -3.51 -26.54
C HIS A 300 8.32 -4.86 -27.18
N SER A 301 7.86 -5.09 -28.40
CA SER A 301 8.53 -6.08 -29.25
C SER A 301 9.98 -5.61 -29.53
N PRO A 302 10.93 -6.51 -29.81
CA PRO A 302 12.31 -6.09 -30.11
C PRO A 302 12.39 -5.07 -31.27
N GLU A 303 11.58 -5.22 -32.32
CA GLU A 303 11.55 -4.29 -33.46
C GLU A 303 10.98 -2.91 -33.09
N ASP A 304 9.90 -2.90 -32.30
CA ASP A 304 9.30 -1.65 -31.81
C ASP A 304 10.23 -0.92 -30.85
N PHE A 305 11.01 -1.66 -30.03
CA PHE A 305 12.00 -1.08 -29.13
C PHE A 305 13.10 -0.35 -29.90
N GLU A 306 13.67 -0.97 -30.93
CA GLU A 306 14.71 -0.33 -31.77
C GLU A 306 14.16 0.91 -32.49
N THR A 307 12.91 0.84 -32.96
CA THR A 307 12.22 1.98 -33.58
C THR A 307 12.04 3.11 -32.58
N TRP A 308 11.54 2.79 -31.38
CA TRP A 308 11.38 3.74 -30.28
C TRP A 308 12.72 4.38 -29.91
N LEU A 309 13.77 3.59 -29.75
CA LEU A 309 15.10 4.07 -29.36
C LEU A 309 15.70 5.01 -30.41
N THR A 310 15.54 4.65 -31.69
CA THR A 310 15.95 5.52 -32.81
C THR A 310 15.21 6.85 -32.78
N GLN A 311 13.90 6.84 -32.53
CA GLN A 311 13.09 8.06 -32.43
C GLN A 311 13.52 8.92 -31.23
N GLN A 312 13.71 8.31 -30.06
CA GLN A 312 14.09 9.00 -28.83
C GLN A 312 15.52 9.58 -28.86
N SER A 313 16.35 9.12 -29.80
CA SER A 313 17.69 9.69 -30.04
C SER A 313 17.66 10.98 -30.85
N GLN A 314 16.52 11.32 -31.48
CA GLN A 314 16.39 12.54 -32.27
C GLN A 314 16.19 13.77 -31.37
N PRO A 315 16.64 14.96 -31.79
CA PRO A 315 16.25 16.19 -31.10
C PRO A 315 14.75 16.46 -31.26
N ALA A 316 14.21 17.35 -30.41
CA ALA A 316 12.84 17.80 -30.53
C ALA A 316 12.55 18.41 -31.93
N PRO A 317 11.35 18.22 -32.48
CA PRO A 317 10.98 18.79 -33.77
C PRO A 317 10.94 20.31 -33.72
N GLU A 318 11.41 20.96 -34.79
CA GLU A 318 11.33 22.41 -34.93
C GLU A 318 9.86 22.88 -35.06
N PRO A 319 9.47 24.02 -34.47
CA PRO A 319 8.11 24.52 -34.56
C PRO A 319 7.66 24.80 -35.99
N VAL A 320 6.67 24.04 -36.48
CA VAL A 320 6.18 24.14 -37.87
C VAL A 320 5.17 25.26 -38.12
N ASN A 321 4.70 25.95 -37.07
CA ASN A 321 3.73 27.03 -37.17
C ASN A 321 3.90 28.08 -36.05
N ALA A 322 3.22 29.23 -36.20
CA ALA A 322 3.34 30.34 -35.28
C ALA A 322 2.90 30.04 -33.83
N VAL A 323 1.93 29.13 -33.64
CA VAL A 323 1.47 28.75 -32.29
C VAL A 323 2.54 27.94 -31.56
N LEU A 324 3.17 26.99 -32.25
CA LEU A 324 4.26 26.20 -31.67
C LEU A 324 5.49 27.06 -31.41
N ALA A 325 5.81 28.00 -32.31
CA ALA A 325 6.93 28.93 -32.14
C ALA A 325 6.70 29.86 -30.92
N GLU A 326 5.47 30.35 -30.73
CA GLU A 326 5.09 31.10 -29.54
C GLU A 326 5.16 30.22 -28.28
N GLY A 327 4.69 28.97 -28.34
CA GLY A 327 4.76 28.03 -27.23
C GLY A 327 6.21 27.74 -26.79
N GLN A 328 7.11 27.56 -27.74
CA GLN A 328 8.54 27.45 -27.47
C GLN A 328 9.08 28.75 -26.86
N SER A 329 8.68 29.93 -27.35
CA SER A 329 9.07 31.22 -26.76
C SER A 329 8.61 31.34 -25.30
N VAL A 330 7.36 30.97 -25.01
CA VAL A 330 6.81 30.90 -23.64
C VAL A 330 7.66 29.97 -22.77
N PHE A 331 7.94 28.76 -23.24
CA PHE A 331 8.77 27.79 -22.52
C PHE A 331 10.12 28.38 -22.09
N MET A 332 10.77 29.12 -23.00
CA MET A 332 12.08 29.74 -22.74
C MET A 332 11.98 30.95 -21.79
N ARG A 333 11.02 31.86 -22.02
CA ARG A 333 10.92 33.11 -21.24
C ARG A 333 10.29 32.94 -19.86
N SER A 334 9.47 31.91 -19.68
CA SER A 334 8.81 31.60 -18.40
C SER A 334 9.71 30.79 -17.47
N GLY A 335 10.94 30.46 -17.87
CA GLY A 335 11.94 29.82 -17.01
C GLY A 335 11.88 28.30 -16.96
N CYS A 336 11.02 27.65 -17.76
CA CYS A 336 10.97 26.19 -17.85
C CYS A 336 12.31 25.60 -18.31
N SER A 337 13.01 26.31 -19.21
CA SER A 337 14.33 25.94 -19.75
C SER A 337 15.46 25.91 -18.72
N ASN A 338 15.27 26.52 -17.55
CA ASN A 338 16.26 26.50 -16.47
C ASN A 338 16.28 25.17 -15.72
N CYS A 339 15.15 24.46 -15.69
CA CYS A 339 15.01 23.18 -15.00
C CYS A 339 14.90 22.01 -15.97
N HIS A 340 14.29 22.21 -17.14
CA HIS A 340 14.03 21.15 -18.11
C HIS A 340 14.87 21.30 -19.37
N ARG A 341 15.39 20.17 -19.85
CA ARG A 341 16.05 20.07 -21.16
C ARG A 341 15.03 19.80 -22.26
N VAL A 342 15.29 20.39 -23.43
CA VAL A 342 14.66 20.00 -24.71
C VAL A 342 15.76 19.99 -25.76
N ALA A 343 16.22 18.79 -26.15
CA ALA A 343 17.31 18.63 -27.11
C ALA A 343 16.96 19.29 -28.45
N GLY A 344 17.94 19.91 -29.11
CA GLY A 344 17.72 20.74 -30.30
C GLY A 344 17.46 22.23 -29.99
N THR A 345 17.20 22.59 -28.73
CA THR A 345 16.94 23.98 -28.32
C THR A 345 18.05 24.55 -27.43
N GLN A 346 17.89 25.80 -26.94
CA GLN A 346 18.78 26.36 -25.92
C GLN A 346 18.43 25.90 -24.49
N ALA A 347 17.33 25.14 -24.30
CA ALA A 347 16.94 24.61 -23.00
C ALA A 347 17.83 23.45 -22.58
N ARG A 348 18.61 23.65 -21.52
CA ARG A 348 19.62 22.69 -21.03
C ARG A 348 19.50 22.42 -19.52
N GLY A 349 18.36 22.74 -18.91
CA GLY A 349 18.14 22.48 -17.49
C GLY A 349 18.14 20.98 -17.19
N ASP A 350 18.70 20.62 -16.04
CA ASP A 350 18.92 19.25 -15.57
C ASP A 350 18.33 19.00 -14.17
N LEU A 351 17.65 19.99 -13.58
CA LEU A 351 17.00 19.86 -12.27
C LEU A 351 15.68 19.07 -12.34
N GLY A 352 15.01 19.14 -13.48
CA GLY A 352 13.74 18.46 -13.73
C GLY A 352 13.88 17.45 -14.88
N PRO A 353 12.85 16.62 -15.10
CA PRO A 353 12.87 15.62 -16.15
C PRO A 353 13.10 16.24 -17.53
N ASP A 354 13.86 15.54 -18.38
CA ASP A 354 13.98 15.85 -19.80
C ASP A 354 12.56 15.94 -20.42
N LEU A 355 12.30 16.89 -21.31
CA LEU A 355 11.01 17.07 -21.98
C LEU A 355 11.08 16.90 -23.51
N THR A 356 12.23 16.49 -24.05
CA THR A 356 12.50 16.36 -25.51
C THR A 356 11.42 15.58 -26.25
N HIS A 357 10.96 14.47 -25.66
CA HIS A 357 9.89 13.61 -26.17
C HIS A 357 8.71 13.52 -25.19
N PHE A 358 8.37 14.63 -24.53
CA PHE A 358 7.34 14.65 -23.49
C PHE A 358 5.97 14.11 -23.96
N ALA A 359 5.54 14.40 -25.18
CA ALA A 359 4.25 13.99 -25.71
C ALA A 359 4.13 12.47 -25.91
N SER A 360 5.26 11.77 -26.06
CA SER A 360 5.28 10.29 -26.16
C SER A 360 4.90 9.58 -24.84
N ARG A 361 4.90 10.30 -23.72
CA ARG A 361 4.65 9.76 -22.37
C ARG A 361 3.17 9.50 -22.14
N ARG A 362 2.87 8.47 -21.35
CA ARG A 362 1.52 8.09 -20.93
C ARG A 362 1.05 8.86 -19.69
N THR A 363 1.97 9.33 -18.86
CA THR A 363 1.63 9.95 -17.56
C THR A 363 2.42 11.23 -17.25
N ILE A 364 1.94 12.00 -16.29
CA ILE A 364 2.56 13.23 -15.76
C ILE A 364 2.78 13.06 -14.26
N GLY A 365 3.87 13.66 -13.76
CA GLY A 365 4.13 13.77 -12.32
C GLY A 365 4.57 12.45 -11.66
N SER A 366 5.32 11.60 -12.40
CA SER A 366 5.71 10.24 -11.96
C SER A 366 4.48 9.34 -11.78
N GLY A 367 3.69 9.19 -12.85
CA GLY A 367 2.48 8.36 -12.85
C GLY A 367 1.29 8.91 -12.06
N ALA A 368 1.37 10.13 -11.53
CA ALA A 368 0.32 10.68 -10.67
C ALA A 368 -1.00 10.94 -11.41
N VAL A 369 -0.93 11.34 -12.69
CA VAL A 369 -2.11 11.57 -13.55
C VAL A 369 -1.80 11.18 -15.01
N PRO A 370 -2.81 10.81 -15.82
CA PRO A 370 -2.65 10.57 -17.26
C PRO A 370 -2.14 11.81 -18.01
N ASN A 371 -1.33 11.60 -19.05
CA ASN A 371 -0.83 12.66 -19.93
C ASN A 371 -1.91 13.11 -20.92
N VAL A 372 -2.76 14.02 -20.47
CA VAL A 372 -3.79 14.66 -21.29
C VAL A 372 -3.77 16.17 -21.04
N ARG A 373 -4.16 16.95 -22.05
CA ARG A 373 -4.09 18.42 -22.05
C ARG A 373 -4.58 19.09 -20.77
N GLY A 374 -5.72 18.62 -20.23
CA GLY A 374 -6.30 19.17 -19.01
C GLY A 374 -5.43 18.96 -17.77
N HIS A 375 -4.85 17.76 -17.62
CA HIS A 375 -3.91 17.47 -16.53
C HIS A 375 -2.58 18.20 -16.72
N LEU A 376 -2.09 18.31 -17.96
CA LEU A 376 -0.88 19.08 -18.25
C LEU A 376 -1.05 20.56 -17.89
N ALA A 377 -2.18 21.16 -18.28
CA ALA A 377 -2.53 22.53 -17.90
C ALA A 377 -2.59 22.71 -16.37
N GLY A 378 -3.27 21.79 -15.68
CA GLY A 378 -3.34 21.79 -14.21
C GLY A 378 -1.97 21.63 -13.56
N TRP A 379 -1.12 20.75 -14.09
CA TRP A 379 0.24 20.52 -13.58
C TRP A 379 1.14 21.74 -13.73
N ILE A 380 1.10 22.43 -14.87
CA ILE A 380 1.92 23.63 -15.11
C ILE A 380 1.47 24.79 -14.22
N ILE A 381 0.16 25.03 -14.11
CA ILE A 381 -0.38 26.16 -13.33
C ILE A 381 -0.26 25.91 -11.83
N ASP A 382 -0.59 24.70 -11.36
CA ASP A 382 -0.57 24.33 -9.95
C ASP A 382 -0.24 22.85 -9.74
N SER A 383 1.04 22.51 -9.92
CA SER A 383 1.59 21.18 -9.66
C SER A 383 1.31 20.72 -8.21
N GLN A 384 1.17 21.66 -7.27
CA GLN A 384 0.99 21.38 -5.85
C GLN A 384 -0.39 20.78 -5.56
N SER A 385 -1.41 21.11 -6.36
CA SER A 385 -2.73 20.46 -6.27
C SER A 385 -2.69 18.97 -6.62
N ILE A 386 -1.81 18.58 -7.54
CA ILE A 386 -1.66 17.20 -8.01
C ILE A 386 -0.68 16.44 -7.12
N LYS A 387 0.46 17.04 -6.78
CA LYS A 387 1.55 16.40 -6.01
C LYS A 387 2.11 17.37 -4.96
N PRO A 388 1.41 17.56 -3.81
CA PRO A 388 1.79 18.56 -2.82
C PRO A 388 3.24 18.46 -2.31
N GLY A 389 3.97 19.55 -2.38
CA GLY A 389 5.35 19.68 -1.95
C GLY A 389 6.39 19.18 -2.97
N ASN A 390 5.97 18.81 -4.19
CA ASN A 390 6.90 18.59 -5.31
C ASN A 390 7.76 19.85 -5.57
N LEU A 391 8.94 19.65 -6.16
CA LEU A 391 9.94 20.70 -6.35
C LEU A 391 9.74 21.56 -7.60
N MET A 392 8.71 21.28 -8.43
CA MET A 392 8.34 22.16 -9.53
C MET A 392 7.44 23.29 -9.01
N PRO A 393 7.86 24.56 -9.11
CA PRO A 393 7.03 25.68 -8.66
C PRO A 393 5.80 25.86 -9.56
N PRO A 394 4.68 26.38 -9.02
CA PRO A 394 3.53 26.75 -9.84
C PRO A 394 3.88 27.89 -10.79
N MET A 395 3.39 27.83 -12.02
CA MET A 395 3.67 28.83 -13.05
C MET A 395 2.54 29.85 -13.16
N SER A 396 2.86 31.14 -13.11
CA SER A 396 1.89 32.22 -13.31
C SER A 396 1.77 32.56 -14.80
N LEU A 397 1.01 31.75 -15.55
CA LEU A 397 0.73 31.96 -16.97
C LEU A 397 -0.75 32.26 -17.18
N ASP A 398 -1.07 33.22 -18.05
CA ASP A 398 -2.44 33.44 -18.49
C ASP A 398 -2.83 32.50 -19.64
N GLY A 399 -4.10 32.56 -20.08
CA GLY A 399 -4.58 31.69 -21.16
C GLY A 399 -3.90 31.94 -22.52
N THR A 400 -3.38 33.14 -22.76
CA THR A 400 -2.72 33.49 -24.03
C THR A 400 -1.31 32.92 -24.10
N GLU A 401 -0.64 32.72 -22.96
CA GLU A 401 0.67 32.08 -22.88
C GLU A 401 0.55 30.55 -22.68
N LEU A 402 -0.40 30.11 -21.86
CA LEU A 402 -0.57 28.70 -21.52
C LEU A 402 -0.98 27.87 -22.75
N GLN A 403 -1.90 28.35 -23.59
CA GLN A 403 -2.41 27.55 -24.70
C GLN A 403 -1.35 27.23 -25.77
N PRO A 404 -0.52 28.20 -26.22
CA PRO A 404 0.64 27.92 -27.06
C PRO A 404 1.66 26.99 -26.39
N LEU A 405 1.97 27.20 -25.10
CA LEU A 405 2.91 26.34 -24.37
C LEU A 405 2.44 24.88 -24.35
N LEU A 406 1.16 24.64 -24.06
CA LEU A 406 0.58 23.29 -24.10
C LEU A 406 0.67 22.67 -25.49
N ALA A 407 0.37 23.43 -26.54
CA ALA A 407 0.48 22.95 -27.92
C ALA A 407 1.95 22.61 -28.29
N TYR A 408 2.91 23.39 -27.82
CA TYR A 408 4.33 23.11 -28.00
C TYR A 408 4.73 21.81 -27.28
N LEU A 409 4.41 21.64 -25.99
CA LEU A 409 4.74 20.43 -25.24
C LEU A 409 4.08 19.17 -25.82
N GLU A 410 2.84 19.28 -26.32
CA GLU A 410 2.14 18.19 -27.02
C GLU A 410 2.73 17.88 -28.40
N SER A 411 3.61 18.73 -28.94
CA SER A 411 4.31 18.46 -30.21
C SER A 411 5.67 17.78 -30.03
N LEU A 412 6.12 17.60 -28.79
CA LEU A 412 7.41 16.99 -28.45
C LEU A 412 7.29 15.46 -28.41
N GLU A 413 7.13 14.81 -29.57
CA GLU A 413 7.02 13.34 -29.71
C GLU A 413 8.34 12.63 -29.95
#